data_AF-A0A9E2ZZQ9-F1
#
_entry.id   AF-A0A9E2ZZQ9-F1
#
_cell.length_a   1.000
_cell.length_b   1.000
_cell.length_c   1.000
_cell.angle_alpha   90.00
_cell.angle_beta   90.00
_cell.angle_gamma   90.00
#
_symmetry.space_group_name_H-M   'P 1'
#
loop_
_entity.id
_entity.type
_entity.pdbx_description
1 polymer ?
#
loop_
_entity_poly.entity_id
_entity_poly.type
_entity_poly.pdbx_seq_one_letter_code
_entity_poly.pdbx_strand_id
1 'polypeptide(L)'
;DPNRMILAGQSAGGMVSVFTAGTRNPQGLVAVLAFAAGRGGGPDINPGIPCAIEPIARVMDMLGKNIHVPVLFNYSENDLFFSPKISRGWFDRFNANGAGAEYALQPAFGKDGHYLFGDTLGVRYWLPTVESFLARHGVVFARLDQTDPERQPLLALDRVPNIKSDACKGLYRAFLESPGPRAYAVSDDGRCGFAGGLNDAKDVAMKQCGNVAKGGCKLYAVDESVIWKESIAGQAGTATPAAGH
;
A
#
# COMPACT_ATOMS: atom_id res chain seq x y z
N ASP A 1 -16.90 13.76 4.33
CA ASP A 1 -17.31 14.60 5.46
C ASP A 1 -16.39 15.82 5.50
N PRO A 2 -16.90 17.05 5.31
CA PRO A 2 -16.08 18.27 5.28
C PRO A 2 -15.37 18.55 6.62
N ASN A 3 -15.80 17.94 7.73
CA ASN A 3 -15.16 18.08 9.03
C ASN A 3 -14.06 17.04 9.30
N ARG A 4 -13.79 16.15 8.35
CA ARG A 4 -12.77 15.09 8.44
C ARG A 4 -12.02 14.97 7.11
N MET A 5 -11.20 15.98 6.84
CA MET A 5 -10.35 16.03 5.65
C MET A 5 -8.95 15.55 5.96
N ILE A 6 -8.34 14.82 5.03
CA ILE A 6 -6.93 14.46 5.04
C ILE A 6 -6.30 15.11 3.82
N LEU A 7 -5.17 15.80 4.01
CA LEU A 7 -4.33 16.21 2.89
C LEU A 7 -3.29 15.12 2.65
N ALA A 8 -3.19 14.63 1.43
CA ALA A 8 -2.21 13.64 1.06
C ALA A 8 -1.54 14.01 -0.26
N GLY A 9 -0.24 13.79 -0.35
CA GLY A 9 0.49 14.05 -1.58
C GLY A 9 1.87 13.42 -1.58
N GLN A 10 2.41 13.25 -2.79
CA GLN A 10 3.75 12.71 -3.02
C GLN A 10 4.69 13.81 -3.51
N SER A 11 5.98 13.73 -3.16
CA SER A 11 7.02 14.59 -3.73
C SER A 11 6.71 16.07 -3.52
N ALA A 12 6.72 16.87 -4.58
CA ALA A 12 6.29 18.27 -4.53
C ALA A 12 4.85 18.42 -4.00
N GLY A 13 3.93 17.52 -4.34
CA GLY A 13 2.55 17.51 -3.83
C GLY A 13 2.48 17.19 -2.33
N GLY A 14 3.40 16.38 -1.82
CA GLY A 14 3.57 16.14 -0.39
C GLY A 14 3.98 17.41 0.35
N MET A 15 4.95 18.15 -0.21
CA MET A 15 5.33 19.47 0.33
C MET A 15 4.18 20.48 0.30
N VAL A 16 3.42 20.52 -0.78
CA VAL A 16 2.24 21.41 -0.87
C VAL A 16 1.19 21.04 0.19
N SER A 17 0.99 19.75 0.46
CA SER A 17 0.05 19.29 1.49
C SER A 17 0.45 19.77 2.89
N VAL A 18 1.72 19.60 3.26
CA VAL A 18 2.27 20.08 4.53
C VAL A 18 2.26 21.61 4.60
N PHE A 19 2.60 22.28 3.49
CA PHE A 19 2.59 23.74 3.41
C PHE A 19 1.18 24.31 3.58
N THR A 20 0.18 23.78 2.88
CA THR A 20 -1.22 24.18 3.02
C THR A 20 -1.69 23.96 4.45
N ALA A 21 -1.37 22.82 5.06
CA ALA A 21 -1.74 22.55 6.44
C ALA A 21 -1.15 23.58 7.41
N GLY A 22 0.16 23.82 7.36
CA GLY A 22 0.85 24.74 8.28
C GLY A 22 0.68 26.24 7.99
N THR A 23 0.11 26.64 6.85
CA THR A 23 -0.07 28.07 6.51
C THR A 23 -1.52 28.50 6.36
N ARG A 24 -2.42 27.58 5.99
CA ARG A 24 -3.84 27.89 5.80
C ARG A 24 -4.72 27.39 6.93
N ASN A 25 -4.25 26.41 7.71
CA ASN A 25 -5.02 25.76 8.78
C ASN A 25 -6.48 25.47 8.35
N PRO A 26 -6.71 24.68 7.28
CA PRO A 26 -8.05 24.47 6.76
C PRO A 26 -8.97 23.88 7.83
N GLN A 27 -10.14 24.48 8.02
CA GLN A 27 -11.14 23.96 8.96
C GLN A 27 -11.55 22.54 8.56
N GLY A 28 -11.56 21.61 9.51
CA GLY A 28 -11.92 20.21 9.28
C GLY A 28 -10.76 19.31 8.83
N LEU A 29 -9.55 19.85 8.68
CA LEU A 29 -8.34 19.04 8.49
C LEU A 29 -8.05 18.22 9.76
N VAL A 30 -7.85 16.91 9.61
CA VAL A 30 -7.58 15.98 10.73
C VAL A 30 -6.21 15.33 10.69
N ALA A 31 -5.58 15.25 9.51
CA ALA A 31 -4.23 14.70 9.36
C ALA A 31 -3.60 15.10 8.02
N VAL A 32 -2.28 14.98 7.93
CA VAL A 32 -1.52 15.09 6.67
C VAL A 32 -0.69 13.83 6.43
N LEU A 33 -0.77 13.29 5.21
CA LEU A 33 0.02 12.15 4.75
C LEU A 33 1.00 12.61 3.65
N ALA A 34 2.26 12.80 4.02
CA ALA A 34 3.30 13.35 3.17
C ALA A 34 4.24 12.25 2.68
N PHE A 35 4.06 11.77 1.45
CA PHE A 35 4.87 10.73 0.85
C PHE A 35 6.04 11.32 0.08
N ALA A 36 7.26 10.83 0.32
CA ALA A 36 8.48 11.30 -0.33
C ALA A 36 8.56 12.84 -0.44
N ALA A 37 8.12 13.57 0.59
CA ALA A 37 7.86 14.99 0.48
C ALA A 37 9.15 15.80 0.35
N GLY A 38 9.29 16.51 -0.77
CA GLY A 38 10.43 17.38 -0.98
C GLY A 38 10.32 18.18 -2.27
N ARG A 39 11.39 18.90 -2.60
CA ARG A 39 11.51 19.62 -3.87
C ARG A 39 12.96 19.67 -4.31
N GLY A 40 13.18 19.80 -5.62
CA GLY A 40 14.52 20.04 -6.19
C GLY A 40 15.39 18.80 -6.34
N GLY A 41 14.81 17.59 -6.35
CA GLY A 41 15.53 16.36 -6.67
C GLY A 41 15.85 16.26 -8.17
N GLY A 42 17.00 15.66 -8.48
CA GLY A 42 17.46 15.40 -9.84
C GLY A 42 18.14 14.03 -9.90
N PRO A 43 17.37 12.93 -9.94
CA PRO A 43 17.87 11.58 -9.72
C PRO A 43 18.96 11.15 -10.73
N ASP A 44 18.91 11.65 -11.96
CA ASP A 44 19.89 11.32 -13.00
C ASP A 44 21.23 12.05 -12.85
N ILE A 45 21.22 13.20 -12.15
CA ILE A 45 22.39 14.09 -12.00
C ILE A 45 23.06 13.87 -10.66
N ASN A 46 22.27 13.84 -9.58
CA ASN A 46 22.75 13.70 -8.21
C ASN A 46 21.77 12.88 -7.37
N PRO A 47 21.79 11.53 -7.50
CA PRO A 47 20.84 10.66 -6.83
C PRO A 47 20.79 10.88 -5.31
N GLY A 48 19.60 11.10 -4.79
CA GLY A 48 19.29 11.26 -3.36
C GLY A 48 19.68 12.61 -2.76
N ILE A 49 20.23 13.54 -3.57
CA ILE A 49 20.74 14.82 -3.11
C ILE A 49 20.06 15.96 -3.89
N PRO A 50 19.05 16.64 -3.30
CA PRO A 50 18.36 17.73 -3.96
C PRO A 50 19.18 19.03 -3.95
N CYS A 51 18.87 19.95 -4.87
CA CYS A 51 19.60 21.22 -4.99
C CYS A 51 19.32 22.22 -3.85
N ALA A 52 18.26 22.02 -3.06
CA ALA A 52 17.76 23.00 -2.10
C ALA A 52 17.57 22.43 -0.67
N ILE A 53 18.56 21.69 -0.15
CA ILE A 53 18.47 21.03 1.17
C ILE A 53 18.15 22.02 2.30
N GLU A 54 18.99 23.02 2.53
CA GLU A 54 18.82 23.99 3.64
C GLU A 54 17.61 24.93 3.43
N PRO A 55 17.34 25.46 2.21
CA PRO A 55 16.11 26.22 1.98
C PRO A 55 14.83 25.44 2.34
N ILE A 56 14.75 24.15 1.99
CA ILE A 56 13.60 23.32 2.38
C ILE A 56 13.58 23.05 3.89
N ALA A 57 14.74 22.85 4.53
CA ALA A 57 14.84 22.71 5.98
C ALA A 57 14.25 23.92 6.74
N ARG A 58 14.51 25.15 6.26
CA ARG A 58 13.92 26.38 6.85
C ARG A 58 12.42 26.47 6.66
N VAL A 59 11.90 25.99 5.53
CA VAL A 59 10.45 25.87 5.34
C VAL A 59 9.88 24.87 6.34
N MET A 60 10.54 23.73 6.57
CA MET A 60 10.11 22.76 7.56
C MET A 60 10.06 23.33 8.99
N ASP A 61 11.06 24.14 9.40
CA ASP A 61 11.02 24.81 10.72
C ASP A 61 9.77 25.69 10.87
N MET A 62 9.47 26.46 9.82
CA MET A 62 8.32 27.37 9.81
C MET A 62 7.00 26.60 9.86
N LEU A 63 6.88 25.53 9.07
CA LEU A 63 5.67 24.72 9.03
C LEU A 63 5.45 23.95 10.33
N GLY A 64 6.52 23.39 10.91
CA GLY A 64 6.45 22.65 12.17
C GLY A 64 5.95 23.48 13.36
N LYS A 65 6.21 24.80 13.36
CA LYS A 65 5.70 25.72 14.39
C LYS A 65 4.21 26.02 14.26
N ASN A 66 3.66 25.91 13.06
CA ASN A 66 2.31 26.35 12.72
C ASN A 66 1.36 25.18 12.43
N ILE A 67 1.85 23.95 12.47
CA ILE A 67 1.02 22.78 12.25
C ILE A 67 0.18 22.48 13.50
N HIS A 68 -1.10 22.16 13.29
CA HIS A 68 -2.05 21.87 14.38
C HIS A 68 -2.71 20.49 14.27
N VAL A 69 -2.26 19.70 13.31
CA VAL A 69 -2.76 18.34 13.04
C VAL A 69 -1.58 17.39 12.93
N PRO A 70 -1.76 16.09 13.22
CA PRO A 70 -0.71 15.11 13.06
C PRO A 70 -0.27 14.99 11.59
N VAL A 71 1.03 14.80 11.38
CA VAL A 71 1.64 14.65 10.05
C VAL A 71 2.45 13.36 10.02
N LEU A 72 2.20 12.53 9.02
CA LEU A 72 3.04 11.39 8.69
C LEU A 72 3.94 11.74 7.51
N PHE A 73 5.24 11.66 7.71
CA PHE A 73 6.23 11.67 6.64
C PHE A 73 6.64 10.24 6.31
N ASN A 74 6.40 9.79 5.08
CA ASN A 74 6.66 8.42 4.64
C ASN A 74 7.65 8.44 3.45
N TYR A 75 8.83 7.85 3.63
CA TYR A 75 9.91 7.78 2.63
C TYR A 75 10.37 6.34 2.44
N SER A 76 11.25 6.09 1.47
CA SER A 76 11.83 4.76 1.18
C SER A 76 13.36 4.80 1.23
N GLU A 77 14.01 3.69 1.59
CA GLU A 77 15.47 3.61 1.73
C GLU A 77 16.26 3.96 0.45
N ASN A 78 15.72 3.59 -0.72
CA ASN A 78 16.34 3.82 -2.04
C ASN A 78 15.70 4.98 -2.82
N ASP A 79 15.15 5.99 -2.15
CA ASP A 79 14.65 7.20 -2.82
C ASP A 79 15.80 7.97 -3.48
N LEU A 80 15.74 8.11 -4.81
CA LEU A 80 16.79 8.77 -5.62
C LEU A 80 16.58 10.29 -5.77
N PHE A 81 15.53 10.85 -5.17
CA PHE A 81 15.31 12.30 -5.11
C PHE A 81 15.75 12.86 -3.76
N PHE A 82 15.33 12.21 -2.67
CA PHE A 82 15.49 12.66 -1.29
C PHE A 82 15.96 11.51 -0.41
N SER A 83 17.28 11.32 -0.33
CA SER A 83 17.86 10.21 0.45
C SER A 83 17.43 10.24 1.92
N PRO A 84 17.45 9.09 2.63
CA PRO A 84 17.06 8.99 4.04
C PRO A 84 17.78 9.99 4.96
N LYS A 85 19.03 10.36 4.63
CA LYS A 85 19.78 11.38 5.38
C LYS A 85 19.13 12.76 5.24
N ILE A 86 18.74 13.14 4.03
CA ILE A 86 18.14 14.45 3.74
C ILE A 86 16.72 14.52 4.28
N SER A 87 15.90 13.52 3.99
CA SER A 87 14.50 13.48 4.43
C SER A 87 14.37 13.42 5.95
N ARG A 88 15.24 12.66 6.64
CA ARG A 88 15.32 12.69 8.11
C ARG A 88 15.74 14.06 8.64
N GLY A 89 16.73 14.70 8.03
CA GLY A 89 17.13 16.06 8.42
C GLY A 89 15.99 17.08 8.30
N TRP A 90 15.18 17.00 7.23
CA TRP A 90 13.98 17.82 7.09
C TRP A 90 12.91 17.51 8.13
N PHE A 91 12.67 16.23 8.41
CA PHE A 91 11.75 15.80 9.46
C PHE A 91 12.16 16.30 10.84
N ASP A 92 13.44 16.20 11.20
CA ASP A 92 13.95 16.65 12.50
C ASP A 92 13.73 18.17 12.66
N ARG A 93 13.90 18.95 11.58
CA ARG A 93 13.61 20.39 11.55
C ARG A 93 12.12 20.69 11.72
N PHE A 94 11.27 19.93 11.04
CA PHE A 94 9.82 20.03 11.21
C PHE A 94 9.40 19.74 12.67
N ASN A 95 9.97 18.70 13.28
CA ASN A 95 9.54 18.24 14.60
C ASN A 95 10.23 18.95 15.78
N ALA A 96 11.23 19.81 15.53
CA ALA A 96 12.04 20.46 16.55
C ALA A 96 11.26 21.28 17.59
N ASN A 97 10.03 21.72 17.26
CA ASN A 97 9.17 22.50 18.15
C ASN A 97 7.93 21.72 18.63
N GLY A 98 7.99 20.39 18.65
CA GLY A 98 6.93 19.55 19.21
C GLY A 98 5.72 19.38 18.28
N ALA A 99 5.92 19.43 16.96
CA ALA A 99 4.89 19.24 15.95
C ALA A 99 4.17 17.87 16.05
N GLY A 100 4.74 16.91 16.79
CA GLY A 100 4.15 15.58 16.97
C GLY A 100 4.08 14.78 15.68
N ALA A 101 4.94 15.09 14.71
CA ALA A 101 4.98 14.40 13.43
C ALA A 101 5.64 13.03 13.57
N GLU A 102 5.26 12.11 12.70
CA GLU A 102 5.83 10.77 12.62
C GLU A 102 6.65 10.59 11.35
N TYR A 103 7.75 9.86 11.44
CA TYR A 103 8.62 9.52 10.32
C TYR A 103 8.64 8.02 10.11
N ALA A 104 8.23 7.58 8.92
CA ALA A 104 8.29 6.20 8.49
C ALA A 104 9.28 6.07 7.33
N LEU A 105 10.26 5.19 7.48
CA LEU A 105 11.15 4.78 6.41
C LEU A 105 10.79 3.36 5.98
N GLN A 106 10.26 3.24 4.77
CA GLN A 106 9.96 1.97 4.13
C GLN A 106 11.24 1.33 3.60
N PRO A 107 11.27 0.00 3.45
CA PRO A 107 12.35 -0.70 2.75
C PRO A 107 12.56 -0.17 1.34
N ALA A 108 13.68 -0.54 0.73
CA ALA A 108 13.91 -0.29 -0.68
C ALA A 108 12.76 -0.81 -1.56
N PHE A 109 12.32 0.00 -2.53
CA PHE A 109 11.22 -0.30 -3.43
C PHE A 109 11.63 -0.10 -4.89
N GLY A 110 11.41 -1.14 -5.72
CA GLY A 110 11.76 -1.11 -7.13
C GLY A 110 13.22 -0.69 -7.37
N LYS A 111 13.43 0.11 -8.43
CA LYS A 111 14.73 0.77 -8.69
C LYS A 111 14.87 2.12 -7.99
N ASP A 112 13.75 2.78 -7.71
CA ASP A 112 13.69 4.08 -7.07
C ASP A 112 12.50 4.11 -6.11
N GLY A 113 12.81 4.23 -4.82
CA GLY A 113 11.82 4.23 -3.76
C GLY A 113 10.90 5.45 -3.76
N HIS A 114 11.22 6.48 -4.54
CA HIS A 114 10.42 7.70 -4.67
C HIS A 114 8.99 7.44 -5.16
N TYR A 115 8.80 6.36 -5.94
CA TYR A 115 7.52 5.99 -6.56
C TYR A 115 6.66 5.04 -5.72
N LEU A 116 7.11 4.67 -4.52
CA LEU A 116 6.40 3.72 -3.65
C LEU A 116 4.94 4.13 -3.37
N PHE A 117 4.62 5.41 -3.27
CA PHE A 117 3.23 5.83 -3.02
C PHE A 117 2.30 5.61 -4.22
N GLY A 118 2.78 5.89 -5.43
CA GLY A 118 1.98 5.86 -6.65
C GLY A 118 1.86 4.47 -7.28
N ASP A 119 2.70 3.52 -6.86
CA ASP A 119 2.69 2.16 -7.38
C ASP A 119 1.71 1.25 -6.62
N THR A 120 1.00 0.39 -7.35
CA THR A 120 0.03 -0.56 -6.77
C THR A 120 0.70 -1.56 -5.82
N LEU A 121 1.92 -2.02 -6.12
CA LEU A 121 2.75 -2.88 -5.25
C LEU A 121 3.28 -2.10 -4.04
N GLY A 122 3.30 -0.78 -4.11
CA GLY A 122 3.74 0.07 -3.00
C GLY A 122 2.74 0.12 -1.84
N VAL A 123 1.45 -0.09 -2.13
CA VAL A 123 0.36 -0.05 -1.13
C VAL A 123 0.62 -0.98 0.05
N ARG A 124 1.15 -2.19 -0.18
CA ARG A 124 1.45 -3.15 0.90
C ARG A 124 2.50 -2.66 1.92
N TYR A 125 3.33 -1.69 1.54
CA TYR A 125 4.35 -1.12 2.42
C TYR A 125 3.79 0.04 3.23
N TRP A 126 3.20 1.03 2.55
CA TRP A 126 2.80 2.25 3.23
C TRP A 126 1.44 2.15 3.92
N LEU A 127 0.52 1.32 3.44
CA LEU A 127 -0.84 1.24 3.98
C LEU A 127 -0.87 0.82 5.46
N PRO A 128 -0.15 -0.23 5.90
CA PRO A 128 -0.11 -0.59 7.33
C PRO A 128 0.43 0.53 8.22
N THR A 129 1.37 1.32 7.69
CA THR A 129 1.94 2.48 8.39
C THR A 129 0.88 3.58 8.53
N VAL A 130 0.15 3.89 7.46
CA VAL A 130 -0.94 4.88 7.46
C VAL A 130 -2.07 4.45 8.39
N GLU A 131 -2.50 3.18 8.33
CA GLU A 131 -3.53 2.64 9.22
C GLU A 131 -3.14 2.82 10.69
N SER A 132 -1.91 2.42 11.03
CA SER A 132 -1.39 2.54 12.40
C SER A 132 -1.30 4.00 12.85
N PHE A 133 -0.87 4.90 11.98
CA PHE A 133 -0.80 6.33 12.23
C PHE A 133 -2.20 6.91 12.47
N LEU A 134 -3.14 6.70 11.55
CA LEU A 134 -4.50 7.22 11.66
C LEU A 134 -5.21 6.69 12.92
N ALA A 135 -5.03 5.39 13.23
CA ALA A 135 -5.57 4.79 14.45
C ALA A 135 -5.00 5.44 15.72
N ARG A 136 -3.68 5.68 15.79
CA ARG A 136 -3.05 6.37 16.94
C ARG A 136 -3.61 7.77 17.17
N HIS A 137 -3.97 8.48 16.10
CA HIS A 137 -4.51 9.83 16.16
C HIS A 137 -6.04 9.88 16.17
N GLY A 138 -6.71 8.74 16.39
CA GLY A 138 -8.17 8.66 16.49
C GLY A 138 -8.92 8.99 15.18
N VAL A 139 -8.23 8.95 14.03
CA VAL A 139 -8.83 9.18 12.72
C VAL A 139 -9.38 7.85 12.21
N VAL A 140 -10.70 7.74 12.11
CA VAL A 140 -11.37 6.54 11.60
C VAL A 140 -10.99 6.33 10.14
N PHE A 141 -10.36 5.20 9.86
CA PHE A 141 -9.99 4.77 8.52
C PHE A 141 -10.48 3.33 8.31
N ALA A 142 -11.56 3.19 7.55
CA ALA A 142 -12.02 1.90 7.06
C ALA A 142 -11.51 1.74 5.63
N ARG A 143 -10.80 0.65 5.34
CA ARG A 143 -10.33 0.44 3.97
C ARG A 143 -11.49 0.15 3.05
N LEU A 144 -11.54 0.83 1.92
CA LEU A 144 -12.62 0.64 0.94
C LEU A 144 -12.66 -0.80 0.40
N ASP A 145 -11.49 -1.44 0.24
CA ASP A 145 -11.39 -2.84 -0.20
C ASP A 145 -11.81 -3.86 0.88
N GLN A 146 -11.68 -3.52 2.16
CA GLN A 146 -12.29 -4.28 3.26
C GLN A 146 -13.80 -4.08 3.29
N THR A 147 -14.29 -2.90 2.90
CA THR A 147 -15.74 -2.66 2.85
C THR A 147 -16.39 -3.13 1.55
N ASP A 148 -15.59 -3.44 0.53
CA ASP A 148 -16.04 -3.98 -0.75
C ASP A 148 -16.30 -5.49 -0.61
N PRO A 149 -17.58 -5.91 -0.55
CA PRO A 149 -17.90 -7.32 -0.38
C PRO A 149 -17.42 -8.19 -1.55
N GLU A 150 -17.22 -7.60 -2.74
CA GLU A 150 -16.77 -8.33 -3.93
C GLU A 150 -15.26 -8.62 -3.89
N ARG A 151 -14.46 -7.72 -3.29
CA ARG A 151 -13.00 -7.89 -3.14
C ARG A 151 -12.58 -8.63 -1.87
N GLN A 152 -13.40 -8.66 -0.83
CA GLN A 152 -13.10 -9.39 0.41
C GLN A 152 -12.63 -10.86 0.18
N PRO A 153 -13.30 -11.66 -0.68
CA PRO A 153 -12.83 -13.02 -0.98
C PRO A 153 -11.42 -13.07 -1.59
N LEU A 154 -11.05 -12.07 -2.39
CA LEU A 154 -9.73 -11.97 -3.02
C LEU A 154 -8.64 -11.67 -1.99
N LEU A 155 -8.95 -10.86 -0.97
CA LEU A 155 -7.98 -10.46 0.06
C LEU A 155 -7.77 -11.53 1.15
N ALA A 156 -8.68 -12.50 1.26
CA ALA A 156 -8.63 -13.59 2.23
C ALA A 156 -7.60 -14.67 1.82
N LEU A 157 -6.30 -14.38 2.02
CA LEU A 157 -5.19 -15.28 1.69
C LEU A 157 -5.31 -16.67 2.37
N ASP A 158 -5.95 -16.72 3.54
CA ASP A 158 -6.23 -17.94 4.30
C ASP A 158 -7.26 -18.86 3.62
N ARG A 159 -8.04 -18.34 2.67
CA ARG A 159 -9.02 -19.11 1.87
C ARG A 159 -8.45 -19.71 0.59
N VAL A 160 -7.20 -19.41 0.24
CA VAL A 160 -6.60 -19.97 -0.97
C VAL A 160 -6.32 -21.47 -0.74
N PRO A 161 -6.96 -22.38 -1.51
CA PRO A 161 -6.95 -23.80 -1.19
C PRO A 161 -5.55 -24.41 -1.35
N ASN A 162 -5.21 -25.30 -0.43
CA ASN A 162 -4.00 -26.11 -0.44
C ASN A 162 -2.66 -25.35 -0.40
N ILE A 163 -2.65 -24.01 -0.24
CA ILE A 163 -1.41 -23.26 -0.06
C ILE A 163 -0.87 -23.44 1.35
N LYS A 164 0.20 -24.24 1.46
CA LYS A 164 0.93 -24.45 2.72
C LYS A 164 2.32 -23.79 2.73
N SER A 165 2.87 -23.47 1.56
CA SER A 165 4.23 -22.91 1.43
C SER A 165 4.24 -21.39 1.44
N ASP A 166 5.27 -20.82 2.07
CA ASP A 166 5.48 -19.36 2.07
C ASP A 166 5.77 -18.81 0.67
N ALA A 167 6.35 -19.64 -0.21
CA ALA A 167 6.56 -19.30 -1.62
C ALA A 167 5.22 -19.03 -2.33
N CYS A 168 4.23 -19.90 -2.18
CA CYS A 168 2.92 -19.71 -2.81
C CYS A 168 2.14 -18.55 -2.21
N LYS A 169 2.21 -18.34 -0.89
CA LYS A 169 1.67 -17.13 -0.24
C LYS A 169 2.31 -15.86 -0.78
N GLY A 170 3.64 -15.88 -0.99
CA GLY A 170 4.38 -14.78 -1.61
C GLY A 170 3.90 -14.47 -3.03
N LEU A 171 3.72 -15.50 -3.87
CA LEU A 171 3.19 -15.34 -5.22
C LEU A 171 1.74 -14.84 -5.25
N TYR A 172 0.91 -15.20 -4.25
CA TYR A 172 -0.45 -14.67 -4.16
C TYR A 172 -0.46 -13.18 -3.81
N ARG A 173 0.42 -12.73 -2.91
CA ARG A 173 0.60 -11.30 -2.64
C ARG A 173 1.06 -10.55 -3.89
N ALA A 174 2.01 -11.14 -4.65
CA ALA A 174 2.43 -10.59 -5.93
C ALA A 174 1.27 -10.49 -6.93
N PHE A 175 0.38 -11.48 -6.98
CA PHE A 175 -0.85 -11.44 -7.77
C PHE A 175 -1.76 -10.27 -7.38
N LEU A 176 -2.07 -10.10 -6.10
CA LEU A 176 -2.96 -9.03 -5.62
C LEU A 176 -2.48 -7.63 -5.99
N GLU A 177 -1.17 -7.48 -6.16
CA GLU A 177 -0.52 -6.20 -6.38
C GLU A 177 -0.12 -5.95 -7.83
N SER A 178 -0.16 -6.97 -8.68
CA SER A 178 0.26 -6.83 -10.08
C SER A 178 -0.78 -6.11 -10.93
N PRO A 179 -0.39 -5.34 -11.95
CA PRO A 179 -1.33 -4.77 -12.91
C PRO A 179 -2.05 -5.87 -13.69
N GLY A 180 -3.28 -5.59 -14.11
CA GLY A 180 -4.02 -6.45 -15.03
C GLY A 180 -3.43 -6.41 -16.46
N PRO A 181 -3.63 -7.46 -17.27
CA PRO A 181 -4.28 -8.71 -16.90
C PRO A 181 -3.39 -9.60 -16.00
N ARG A 182 -4.00 -10.28 -15.03
CA ARG A 182 -3.29 -11.10 -14.01
C ARG A 182 -4.08 -12.35 -13.62
N ALA A 183 -3.36 -13.40 -13.24
CA ALA A 183 -3.97 -14.66 -12.83
C ALA A 183 -3.11 -15.42 -11.80
N TYR A 184 -3.79 -16.18 -10.95
CA TYR A 184 -3.19 -17.06 -9.97
C TYR A 184 -3.82 -18.45 -10.04
N ALA A 185 -2.97 -19.47 -10.14
CA ALA A 185 -3.37 -20.87 -10.25
C ALA A 185 -2.85 -21.68 -9.06
N VAL A 186 -3.60 -22.70 -8.66
CA VAL A 186 -3.27 -23.63 -7.58
C VAL A 186 -3.55 -25.07 -8.01
N SER A 187 -2.81 -26.01 -7.43
CA SER A 187 -3.03 -27.45 -7.59
C SER A 187 -3.49 -28.10 -6.28
N ASP A 188 -4.09 -29.28 -6.39
CA ASP A 188 -4.55 -30.05 -5.23
C ASP A 188 -3.41 -30.48 -4.29
N ASP A 189 -2.19 -30.65 -4.85
CA ASP A 189 -0.98 -30.95 -4.08
C ASP A 189 -0.26 -29.71 -3.52
N GLY A 190 -0.90 -28.54 -3.57
CA GLY A 190 -0.45 -27.31 -2.90
C GLY A 190 0.66 -26.56 -3.63
N ARG A 191 0.80 -26.77 -4.94
CA ARG A 191 1.65 -25.97 -5.81
C ARG A 191 0.85 -24.86 -6.46
N CYS A 192 1.55 -23.87 -7.01
CA CYS A 192 0.93 -22.67 -7.50
C CYS A 192 1.71 -22.06 -8.66
N GLY A 193 1.04 -21.18 -9.39
CA GLY A 193 1.62 -20.37 -10.45
C GLY A 193 0.95 -19.00 -10.52
N PHE A 194 1.70 -18.02 -11.01
CA PHE A 194 1.28 -16.63 -11.06
C PHE A 194 1.77 -15.98 -12.36
N ALA A 195 0.97 -15.08 -12.91
CA ALA A 195 1.39 -14.11 -13.92
C ALA A 195 0.60 -12.80 -13.79
N GLY A 196 1.22 -11.68 -14.14
CA GLY A 196 0.60 -10.35 -14.13
C GLY A 196 1.25 -9.43 -15.16
N GLY A 197 0.48 -8.45 -15.66
CA GLY A 197 0.90 -7.52 -16.71
C GLY A 197 1.07 -8.18 -18.09
N LEU A 198 0.45 -9.33 -18.32
CA LEU A 198 0.55 -10.10 -19.57
C LEU A 198 -0.84 -10.36 -20.13
N ASN A 199 -1.01 -10.22 -21.45
CA ASN A 199 -2.30 -10.49 -22.12
C ASN A 199 -2.76 -11.95 -21.95
N ASP A 200 -1.82 -12.89 -21.82
CA ASP A 200 -2.03 -14.33 -21.65
C ASP A 200 -1.80 -14.81 -20.21
N ALA A 201 -1.95 -13.92 -19.20
CA ALA A 201 -1.64 -14.21 -17.80
C ALA A 201 -2.28 -15.51 -17.28
N LYS A 202 -3.50 -15.85 -17.72
CA LYS A 202 -4.20 -17.10 -17.35
C LYS A 202 -3.39 -18.34 -17.74
N ASP A 203 -2.93 -18.40 -18.98
CA ASP A 203 -2.20 -19.54 -19.53
C ASP A 203 -0.81 -19.65 -18.90
N VAL A 204 -0.15 -18.51 -18.70
CA VAL A 204 1.16 -18.46 -18.04
C VAL A 204 1.05 -18.93 -16.58
N ALA A 205 0.06 -18.46 -15.82
CA ALA A 205 -0.14 -18.89 -14.43
C ALA A 205 -0.40 -20.40 -14.34
N MET A 206 -1.24 -20.95 -15.23
CA MET A 206 -1.52 -22.38 -15.30
C MET A 206 -0.28 -23.21 -15.66
N LYS A 207 0.51 -22.74 -16.63
CA LYS A 207 1.77 -23.38 -17.04
C LYS A 207 2.80 -23.37 -15.92
N GLN A 208 2.98 -22.23 -15.25
CA GLN A 208 3.90 -22.11 -14.11
C GLN A 208 3.52 -23.06 -12.98
N CYS A 209 2.22 -23.17 -12.66
CA CYS A 209 1.73 -24.15 -11.69
C CYS A 209 2.04 -25.59 -12.14
N GLY A 210 1.71 -25.93 -13.40
CA GLY A 210 1.89 -27.29 -13.94
C GLY A 210 3.34 -27.75 -14.01
N ASN A 211 4.31 -26.84 -14.12
CA ASN A 211 5.73 -27.17 -14.12
C ASN A 211 6.21 -27.75 -12.78
N VAL A 212 5.52 -27.45 -11.68
CA VAL A 212 5.92 -27.84 -10.32
C VAL A 212 4.91 -28.77 -9.64
N ALA A 213 3.67 -28.81 -10.10
CA ALA A 213 2.60 -29.67 -9.60
C ALA A 213 2.74 -31.11 -10.08
N LYS A 214 2.38 -32.06 -9.23
CA LYS A 214 2.15 -33.45 -9.62
C LYS A 214 0.67 -33.71 -9.96
N GLY A 215 -0.23 -32.84 -9.49
CA GLY A 215 -1.66 -32.88 -9.77
C GLY A 215 -2.08 -31.83 -10.81
N GLY A 216 -3.38 -31.81 -11.12
CA GLY A 216 -3.96 -30.81 -12.01
C GLY A 216 -3.97 -29.41 -11.38
N CYS A 217 -3.58 -28.40 -12.15
CA CYS A 217 -3.73 -27.00 -11.75
C CYS A 217 -5.07 -26.44 -12.20
N LYS A 218 -5.60 -25.49 -11.45
CA LYS A 218 -6.82 -24.73 -11.75
C LYS A 218 -6.61 -23.27 -11.38
N LEU A 219 -7.25 -22.37 -12.12
CA LEU A 219 -7.24 -20.95 -11.80
C LEU A 219 -8.06 -20.70 -10.53
N TYR A 220 -7.43 -20.06 -9.55
CA TYR A 220 -8.09 -19.61 -8.33
C TYR A 220 -8.66 -18.20 -8.49
N ALA A 221 -7.84 -17.27 -8.97
CA ALA A 221 -8.23 -15.88 -9.14
C ALA A 221 -7.73 -15.32 -10.47
N VAL A 222 -8.52 -14.42 -11.04
CA VAL A 222 -8.24 -13.69 -12.28
C VAL A 222 -8.60 -12.25 -12.05
N ASP A 223 -7.67 -11.35 -12.31
CA ASP A 223 -7.82 -9.91 -12.12
C ASP A 223 -8.30 -9.55 -10.73
N GLU A 224 -9.56 -9.16 -10.59
CA GLU A 224 -10.15 -8.72 -9.32
C GLU A 224 -11.11 -9.73 -8.70
N SER A 225 -11.22 -10.93 -9.27
CA SER A 225 -12.21 -11.91 -8.85
C SER A 225 -11.59 -13.26 -8.51
N VAL A 226 -12.01 -13.83 -7.39
CA VAL A 226 -11.85 -15.27 -7.13
C VAL A 226 -12.85 -15.99 -8.03
N ILE A 227 -12.35 -16.78 -8.96
CA ILE A 227 -13.17 -17.58 -9.89
C ILE A 227 -13.28 -19.05 -9.44
N TRP A 228 -12.61 -19.37 -8.34
CA TRP A 228 -12.64 -20.67 -7.72
C TRP A 228 -14.04 -20.97 -7.16
N LYS A 229 -14.71 -21.96 -7.76
CA LYS A 229 -15.96 -22.51 -7.25
C LYS A 229 -15.60 -23.77 -6.48
N GLU A 230 -15.44 -23.69 -5.15
CA GLU A 230 -15.29 -24.93 -4.37
C GLU A 230 -16.56 -25.77 -4.51
N SER A 231 -16.38 -27.06 -4.82
CA SER A 231 -17.20 -28.07 -4.16
C SER A 231 -16.95 -27.94 -2.66
N ILE A 232 -17.80 -27.19 -1.96
CA ILE A 232 -17.80 -27.12 -0.49
C ILE A 232 -18.22 -28.49 0.02
N ALA A 233 -17.27 -29.41 0.18
CA ALA A 233 -17.44 -30.57 1.04
C ALA A 233 -17.06 -30.12 2.46
N GLY A 234 -18.01 -29.59 3.23
CA GLY A 234 -17.74 -29.28 4.63
C GLY A 234 -18.72 -28.37 5.38
N GLN A 235 -19.72 -27.76 4.76
CA GLN A 235 -20.76 -27.02 5.48
C GLN A 235 -22.15 -27.26 4.86
N ALA A 236 -22.75 -28.39 5.22
CA ALA A 236 -24.20 -28.57 5.18
C ALA A 236 -24.66 -29.00 6.58
N GLY A 237 -24.67 -28.03 7.50
CA GLY A 237 -25.34 -28.16 8.79
C GLY A 237 -26.84 -27.94 8.60
N THR A 238 -27.59 -29.04 8.65
CA THR A 238 -28.98 -29.16 9.12
C THR A 238 -29.95 -28.01 8.80
N ALA A 239 -30.70 -28.15 7.71
CA ALA A 239 -31.95 -27.41 7.50
C ALA A 239 -33.08 -28.08 8.30
N THR A 240 -33.61 -27.37 9.29
CA THR A 240 -34.87 -27.69 9.99
C THR A 240 -36.06 -27.54 9.04
N PRO A 241 -37.05 -28.44 9.02
CA PRO A 241 -38.21 -28.29 8.14
C PRO A 241 -39.17 -27.21 8.68
N ALA A 242 -39.65 -26.35 7.78
CA ALA A 242 -40.65 -25.33 8.06
C ALA A 242 -42.04 -25.96 8.25
N ALA A 243 -42.74 -25.53 9.29
CA ALA A 243 -44.15 -25.83 9.51
C ALA A 243 -45.02 -25.09 8.49
N GLY A 244 -45.95 -25.82 7.87
CA GLY A 244 -46.93 -25.28 6.91
C GLY A 244 -48.13 -24.61 7.59
N HIS A 245 -48.70 -23.65 6.86
CA HIS A 245 -50.09 -23.20 6.99
C HIS A 245 -50.94 -23.88 5.94
#